data_AF-A0AAN6ILM0-F1
#
_entry.id   AF-A0AAN6ILM0-F1
#
_cell.length_a   1.000
_cell.length_b   1.000
_cell.length_c   1.000
_cell.angle_alpha   90.00
_cell.angle_beta   90.00
_cell.angle_gamma   90.00
#
_symmetry.space_group_name_H-M   'P 1'
#
loop_
_entity.id
_entity.type
_entity.pdbx_description
1 polymer ?
#
loop_
_entity_poly.entity_id
_entity_poly.type
_entity_poly.pdbx_seq_one_letter_code
_entity_poly.pdbx_strand_id
1 'polypeptide(L)'
;MKLFSLALFTALSATSFAKTYPVTGNTVNCRSGPGTSYGVKKSYQKGQSVSISCQTSGSSVSGNNIWDKTSDGCYVADYYIKTGVNGYVTTKCDSTSGGGSSDSYCKKINTAGVNLVAQWEGFVPSPKPDPIGLPTVGYGHLCQKKNCAEVKYKFPLSQTTAKQLLSDDLPKYTACLAGYLNSKVKLNDNQLAALTSWTFNVGCGNVKTSTLIKRLNKGDNPNTVASQELPNWRKAGGKVMQGLVNRRKAEIKLFKTASSKQAYPKCQ
;
A
#
# COMPACT_ATOMS: atom_id res chain seq x y z
N MET A 1 35.88 -11.77 54.48
CA MET A 1 35.80 -11.77 53.00
C MET A 1 34.49 -12.44 52.60
N LYS A 2 33.51 -11.67 52.09
CA LYS A 2 32.22 -12.21 51.61
C LYS A 2 32.38 -12.58 50.13
N LEU A 3 32.28 -13.87 49.81
CA LEU A 3 32.23 -14.34 48.42
C LEU A 3 30.90 -13.95 47.79
N PHE A 4 30.94 -13.16 46.72
CA PHE A 4 29.80 -12.95 45.83
C PHE A 4 29.78 -14.08 44.79
N SER A 5 28.80 -14.98 44.90
CA SER A 5 28.49 -15.94 43.84
C SER A 5 27.85 -15.22 42.67
N LEU A 6 28.53 -15.18 41.53
CA LEU A 6 28.01 -14.68 40.26
C LEU A 6 27.20 -15.81 39.60
N ALA A 7 25.87 -15.74 39.66
CA ALA A 7 25.00 -16.65 38.93
C ALA A 7 25.01 -16.27 37.44
N LEU A 8 25.57 -17.14 36.61
CA LEU A 8 25.59 -17.01 35.16
C LEU A 8 24.20 -17.42 34.61
N PHE A 9 23.34 -16.46 34.31
CA PHE A 9 22.07 -16.73 33.63
C PHE A 9 22.32 -16.98 32.14
N THR A 10 22.24 -18.24 31.72
CA THR A 10 22.15 -18.60 30.30
C THR A 10 20.73 -18.27 29.81
N ALA A 11 20.60 -17.23 28.99
CA ALA A 11 19.35 -16.92 28.31
C ALA A 11 19.07 -17.99 27.23
N LEU A 12 18.18 -18.95 27.52
CA LEU A 12 17.61 -19.80 26.48
C LEU A 12 16.74 -18.93 25.57
N SER A 13 17.19 -18.74 24.33
CA SER A 13 16.37 -18.13 23.29
C SER A 13 15.27 -19.12 22.90
N ALA A 14 14.02 -18.81 23.26
CA ALA A 14 12.86 -19.58 22.83
C ALA A 14 12.68 -19.40 21.31
N THR A 15 12.98 -20.43 20.53
CA THR A 15 12.67 -20.47 19.11
C THR A 15 11.17 -20.70 18.93
N SER A 16 10.45 -19.67 18.46
CA SER A 16 9.04 -19.82 18.08
C SER A 16 8.95 -20.69 16.84
N PHE A 17 8.39 -21.90 16.96
CA PHE A 17 8.09 -22.72 15.79
C PHE A 17 6.97 -22.06 14.97
N ALA A 18 7.25 -21.74 13.70
CA ALA A 18 6.23 -21.26 12.78
C ALA A 18 5.16 -22.34 12.58
N LYS A 19 3.88 -21.94 12.63
CA LYS A 19 2.75 -22.86 12.40
C LYS A 19 2.79 -23.41 10.97
N THR A 20 2.76 -24.73 10.85
CA THR A 20 2.80 -25.45 9.57
C THR A 20 1.46 -26.10 9.24
N TYR A 21 1.23 -26.33 7.94
CA TYR A 21 0.00 -26.89 7.40
C TYR A 21 0.31 -27.98 6.37
N PRO A 22 -0.37 -29.14 6.40
CA PRO A 22 -0.09 -30.22 5.48
C PRO A 22 -0.76 -30.01 4.12
N VAL A 23 -0.03 -30.38 3.06
CA VAL A 23 -0.51 -30.39 1.67
C VAL A 23 -1.41 -31.61 1.44
N THR A 24 -2.59 -31.40 0.83
CA THR A 24 -3.60 -32.45 0.60
C THR A 24 -3.57 -33.00 -0.83
N GLY A 25 -3.11 -32.23 -1.80
CA GLY A 25 -2.95 -32.65 -3.20
C GLY A 25 -1.73 -33.56 -3.42
N ASN A 26 -1.78 -34.45 -4.41
CA ASN A 26 -0.70 -35.39 -4.73
C ASN A 26 0.60 -34.66 -5.06
N THR A 27 0.54 -33.70 -5.98
CA THR A 27 1.63 -32.77 -6.29
C THR A 27 1.05 -31.38 -6.50
N VAL A 28 1.54 -30.40 -5.73
CA VAL A 28 1.00 -29.04 -5.71
C VAL A 28 2.08 -28.06 -6.13
N ASN A 29 1.80 -27.32 -7.20
CA ASN A 29 2.74 -26.32 -7.72
C ASN A 29 2.74 -25.06 -6.86
N CYS A 30 3.92 -24.70 -6.37
CA CYS A 30 4.20 -23.42 -5.76
C CYS A 30 4.70 -22.45 -6.83
N ARG A 31 3.96 -21.36 -7.03
CA ARG A 31 4.09 -20.48 -8.19
C ARG A 31 4.69 -19.13 -7.83
N SER A 32 5.15 -18.40 -8.83
CA SER A 32 5.76 -17.07 -8.65
C SER A 32 4.74 -15.98 -8.26
N GLY A 33 3.45 -16.22 -8.44
CA GLY A 33 2.35 -15.34 -8.04
C GLY A 33 1.07 -16.11 -7.74
N PRO A 34 0.04 -15.44 -7.20
CA PRO A 34 -1.22 -16.07 -6.77
C PRO A 34 -2.12 -16.34 -7.98
N GLY A 35 -1.73 -17.31 -8.80
CA GLY A 35 -2.54 -17.73 -9.93
C GLY A 35 -1.96 -18.91 -10.70
N THR A 36 -2.81 -19.67 -11.37
CA THR A 36 -2.43 -20.86 -12.16
C THR A 36 -1.60 -20.54 -13.41
N SER A 37 -1.68 -19.30 -13.90
CA SER A 37 -0.88 -18.80 -15.03
C SER A 37 0.55 -18.42 -14.66
N TYR A 38 0.87 -18.29 -13.37
CA TYR A 38 2.22 -17.94 -12.92
C TYR A 38 3.17 -19.13 -13.00
N GLY A 39 4.43 -18.86 -13.34
CA GLY A 39 5.49 -19.87 -13.46
C GLY A 39 5.66 -20.68 -12.18
N VAL A 40 5.89 -21.99 -12.32
CA VAL A 40 6.15 -22.90 -11.21
C VAL A 40 7.57 -22.68 -10.72
N LYS A 41 7.73 -22.37 -9.43
CA LYS A 41 9.03 -22.23 -8.76
C LYS A 41 9.50 -23.54 -8.14
N LYS A 42 8.56 -24.29 -7.57
CA LYS A 42 8.77 -25.63 -6.99
C LYS A 42 7.44 -26.36 -6.86
N SER A 43 7.47 -27.61 -6.43
CA SER A 43 6.26 -28.38 -6.11
C SER A 43 6.37 -29.03 -4.74
N TYR A 44 5.24 -29.18 -4.07
CA TYR A 44 5.11 -29.90 -2.80
C TYR A 44 4.39 -31.23 -3.02
N GLN A 45 4.75 -32.23 -2.23
CA GLN A 45 4.10 -33.54 -2.26
C GLN A 45 3.03 -33.65 -1.18
N LYS A 46 2.08 -34.56 -1.36
CA LYS A 46 1.05 -34.85 -0.36
C LYS A 46 1.66 -35.16 1.01
N GLY A 47 1.09 -34.57 2.06
CA GLY A 47 1.55 -34.72 3.44
C GLY A 47 2.74 -33.82 3.81
N GLN A 48 3.39 -33.17 2.85
CA GLN A 48 4.44 -32.21 3.14
C GLN A 48 3.87 -31.01 3.90
N SER A 49 4.58 -30.56 4.94
CA SER A 49 4.21 -29.41 5.74
C SER A 49 4.76 -28.12 5.14
N VAL A 50 3.92 -27.08 5.05
CA VAL A 50 4.29 -25.74 4.59
C VAL A 50 3.97 -24.68 5.64
N SER A 51 4.85 -23.70 5.80
CA SER A 51 4.58 -22.53 6.64
C SER A 51 3.99 -21.41 5.77
N ILE A 52 2.87 -20.83 6.20
CA ILE A 52 2.20 -19.75 5.48
C ILE A 52 2.65 -18.40 6.05
N SER A 53 3.28 -17.58 5.22
CA SER A 53 3.72 -16.23 5.58
C SER A 53 2.58 -15.21 5.50
N CYS A 54 1.75 -15.29 4.47
CA CYS A 54 0.59 -14.43 4.29
C CYS A 54 -0.37 -15.04 3.27
N GLN A 55 -1.58 -14.49 3.16
CA GLN A 55 -2.60 -15.00 2.23
C GLN A 55 -3.16 -13.91 1.32
N THR A 56 -3.45 -14.24 0.06
CA THR A 56 -3.97 -13.26 -0.92
C THR A 56 -5.03 -13.87 -1.81
N SER A 57 -5.75 -13.03 -2.54
CA SER A 57 -6.65 -13.48 -3.59
C SER A 57 -5.90 -13.70 -4.91
N GLY A 58 -6.33 -14.69 -5.68
CA GLY A 58 -5.74 -15.05 -6.97
C GLY A 58 -6.72 -15.74 -7.91
N SER A 59 -6.20 -16.42 -8.94
CA SER A 59 -7.05 -17.19 -9.85
C SER A 59 -7.79 -18.30 -9.09
N SER A 60 -9.01 -18.61 -9.50
CA SER A 60 -9.79 -19.67 -8.86
C SER A 60 -9.21 -21.06 -9.17
N VAL A 61 -9.10 -21.89 -8.14
CA VAL A 61 -8.79 -23.32 -8.21
C VAL A 61 -9.91 -24.06 -7.49
N SER A 62 -10.67 -24.87 -8.22
CA SER A 62 -11.81 -25.63 -7.69
C SER A 62 -12.81 -24.78 -6.89
N GLY A 63 -13.06 -23.54 -7.34
CA GLY A 63 -13.97 -22.60 -6.68
C GLY A 63 -13.38 -21.80 -5.52
N ASN A 64 -12.14 -22.10 -5.09
CA ASN A 64 -11.42 -21.32 -4.07
C ASN A 64 -10.44 -20.34 -4.75
N ASN A 65 -10.42 -19.08 -4.33
CA ASN A 65 -9.55 -18.03 -4.89
C ASN A 65 -8.51 -17.50 -3.90
N ILE A 66 -8.30 -18.17 -2.77
CA ILE A 66 -7.28 -17.87 -1.77
C ILE A 66 -5.97 -18.57 -2.15
N TRP A 67 -4.87 -17.83 -1.99
CA TRP A 67 -3.52 -18.28 -2.26
C TRP A 67 -2.63 -18.00 -1.06
N ASP A 68 -1.90 -19.01 -0.63
CA ASP A 68 -0.97 -18.98 0.49
C ASP A 68 0.44 -18.67 -0.02
N LYS A 69 1.02 -17.55 0.41
CA LYS A 69 2.44 -17.30 0.24
C LYS A 69 3.18 -18.11 1.30
N THR A 70 3.96 -19.10 0.87
CA THR A 70 4.75 -19.92 1.79
C THR A 70 6.05 -19.24 2.19
N SER A 71 6.69 -19.75 3.25
CA SER A 71 8.05 -19.33 3.65
C SER A 71 9.10 -19.56 2.56
N ASP A 72 8.80 -20.40 1.55
CA ASP A 72 9.67 -20.61 0.39
C ASP A 72 9.54 -19.50 -0.67
N GLY A 73 8.77 -18.43 -0.40
CA GLY A 73 8.67 -17.26 -1.29
C GLY A 73 7.88 -17.50 -2.58
N CYS A 74 6.95 -18.44 -2.54
CA CYS A 74 6.08 -18.81 -3.65
C CYS A 74 4.63 -19.02 -3.16
N TYR A 75 3.68 -19.11 -4.09
CA TYR A 75 2.25 -19.14 -3.80
C TYR A 75 1.64 -20.49 -4.16
N VAL A 76 0.86 -21.07 -3.24
CA VAL A 76 0.05 -22.27 -3.47
C VAL A 76 -1.42 -21.94 -3.31
N ALA A 77 -2.30 -22.63 -4.05
CA ALA A 77 -3.73 -22.47 -3.86
C ALA A 77 -4.14 -23.09 -2.51
N ASP A 78 -4.87 -22.31 -1.70
CA ASP A 78 -5.34 -22.71 -0.37
C ASP A 78 -6.22 -23.97 -0.41
N TYR A 79 -6.91 -24.20 -1.54
CA TYR A 79 -7.62 -25.45 -1.82
C TYR A 79 -6.81 -26.73 -1.52
N TYR A 80 -5.49 -26.69 -1.70
CA TYR A 80 -4.61 -27.84 -1.48
C TYR A 80 -3.87 -27.83 -0.14
N ILE A 81 -4.14 -26.86 0.74
CA ILE A 81 -3.50 -26.73 2.05
C ILE A 81 -4.55 -26.93 3.14
N LYS A 82 -4.32 -27.87 4.06
CA LYS A 82 -5.29 -28.12 5.15
C LYS A 82 -5.13 -27.06 6.25
N THR A 83 -5.70 -25.88 6.01
CA THR A 83 -5.68 -24.74 6.93
C THR A 83 -6.71 -24.86 8.05
N GLY A 84 -7.77 -25.66 7.84
CA GLY A 84 -8.78 -26.00 8.84
C GLY A 84 -9.96 -25.03 8.95
N VAL A 85 -10.02 -24.00 8.09
CA VAL A 85 -11.10 -23.01 8.04
C VAL A 85 -11.43 -22.64 6.60
N ASN A 86 -12.67 -22.19 6.34
CA ASN A 86 -13.11 -21.73 5.02
C ASN A 86 -12.79 -20.22 4.83
N GLY A 87 -11.54 -19.83 5.00
CA GLY A 87 -11.12 -18.42 4.96
C GLY A 87 -9.64 -18.19 5.29
N TYR A 88 -9.27 -16.93 5.51
CA TYR A 88 -7.89 -16.54 5.82
C TYR A 88 -7.50 -17.02 7.23
N VAL A 89 -6.43 -17.82 7.35
CA VAL A 89 -5.81 -18.27 8.61
C VAL A 89 -4.68 -17.37 9.10
N THR A 90 -4.18 -16.47 8.27
CA THR A 90 -3.13 -15.51 8.64
C THR A 90 -3.36 -14.15 7.99
N THR A 91 -2.51 -13.19 8.32
CA THR A 91 -2.53 -11.85 7.73
C THR A 91 -2.56 -11.90 6.21
N LYS A 92 -3.32 -11.00 5.59
CA LYS A 92 -3.32 -10.91 4.14
C LYS A 92 -1.96 -10.45 3.65
N CYS A 93 -1.51 -10.95 2.51
CA CYS A 93 -0.35 -10.40 1.83
C CYS A 93 -0.67 -8.93 1.56
N ASP A 94 -0.02 -8.11 2.38
CA ASP A 94 -0.16 -6.66 2.54
C ASP A 94 -1.45 -6.16 3.22
N SER A 95 -1.47 -6.32 4.55
CA SER A 95 -1.80 -5.19 5.43
C SER A 95 -0.54 -4.77 6.20
N THR A 96 0.28 -3.97 5.54
CA THR A 96 1.34 -3.13 6.13
C THR A 96 2.51 -3.85 6.79
N SER A 97 3.56 -4.13 6.01
CA SER A 97 4.98 -3.91 6.37
C SER A 97 5.84 -4.13 5.13
N GLY A 98 6.75 -3.20 4.85
CA GLY A 98 7.59 -3.18 3.64
C GLY A 98 8.31 -4.51 3.37
N GLY A 99 8.33 -4.90 2.10
CA GLY A 99 8.95 -6.14 1.65
C GLY A 99 8.89 -6.27 0.14
N GLY A 100 9.72 -5.48 -0.56
CA GLY A 100 10.21 -5.71 -1.92
C GLY A 100 9.24 -6.36 -2.91
N SER A 101 8.25 -5.60 -3.38
CA SER A 101 7.62 -5.92 -4.67
C SER A 101 8.60 -5.57 -5.78
N SER A 102 8.79 -6.48 -6.72
CA SER A 102 9.45 -6.23 -8.01
C SER A 102 8.68 -5.25 -8.92
N ASP A 103 7.69 -4.54 -8.38
CA ASP A 103 7.02 -3.43 -9.02
C ASP A 103 8.00 -2.26 -9.25
N SER A 104 7.81 -1.54 -10.35
CA SER A 104 8.59 -0.35 -10.71
C SER A 104 8.37 0.86 -9.78
N TYR A 105 7.57 0.74 -8.72
CA TYR A 105 7.39 1.74 -7.65
C TYR A 105 6.46 1.20 -6.55
N CYS A 106 6.47 1.81 -5.37
CA CYS A 106 5.50 1.50 -4.32
C CYS A 106 4.11 2.03 -4.68
N LYS A 107 3.16 1.16 -5.04
CA LYS A 107 1.78 1.55 -5.40
C LYS A 107 1.04 2.19 -4.22
N LYS A 108 1.16 1.61 -3.02
CA LYS A 108 0.63 2.18 -1.78
C LYS A 108 1.67 3.11 -1.14
N ILE A 109 1.22 4.25 -0.64
CA ILE A 109 2.06 5.20 0.09
C ILE A 109 2.06 4.89 1.58
N ASN A 110 3.02 5.45 2.31
CA ASN A 110 3.15 5.23 3.75
C ASN A 110 2.02 5.91 4.57
N THR A 111 1.92 5.55 5.85
CA THR A 111 0.90 6.09 6.77
C THR A 111 0.96 7.62 6.90
N ALA A 112 2.16 8.21 6.84
CA ALA A 112 2.32 9.66 6.89
C ALA A 112 1.64 10.34 5.68
N GLY A 113 1.76 9.76 4.49
CA GLY A 113 1.06 10.18 3.28
C GLY A 113 -0.46 10.08 3.39
N VAL A 114 -0.97 8.94 3.86
CA VAL A 114 -2.43 8.76 4.05
C VAL A 114 -2.98 9.77 5.05
N ASN A 115 -2.27 10.00 6.16
CA ASN A 115 -2.65 11.01 7.16
C ASN A 115 -2.60 12.43 6.59
N LEU A 116 -1.58 12.75 5.78
CA LEU A 116 -1.46 14.04 5.12
C LEU A 116 -2.65 14.31 4.21
N VAL A 117 -3.05 13.35 3.36
CA VAL A 117 -4.23 13.51 2.51
C VAL A 117 -5.48 13.68 3.36
N ALA A 118 -5.73 12.76 4.31
CA ALA A 118 -6.89 12.81 5.18
C ALA A 118 -7.03 14.11 6.00
N GLN A 119 -5.92 14.80 6.32
CA GLN A 119 -5.96 16.09 7.01
C GLN A 119 -6.64 17.19 6.18
N TRP A 120 -6.56 17.12 4.84
CA TRP A 120 -7.10 18.12 3.93
C TRP A 120 -8.44 17.72 3.32
N GLU A 121 -8.74 16.43 3.29
CA GLU A 121 -10.03 15.93 2.84
C GLU A 121 -11.02 15.92 4.02
N GLY A 122 -12.23 16.46 3.84
CA GLY A 122 -13.25 16.40 4.89
C GLY A 122 -13.68 14.95 5.16
N PHE A 123 -13.89 14.61 6.44
CA PHE A 123 -14.35 13.27 6.83
C PHE A 123 -15.87 13.13 6.72
N VAL A 124 -16.32 12.17 5.91
CA VAL A 124 -17.73 11.85 5.70
C VAL A 124 -18.01 10.42 6.19
N PRO A 125 -18.67 10.21 7.35
CA PRO A 125 -18.80 8.88 7.95
C PRO A 125 -19.77 7.96 7.20
N SER A 126 -20.80 8.49 6.54
CA SER A 126 -21.78 7.70 5.76
C SER A 126 -21.98 8.34 4.39
N PRO A 127 -22.30 7.57 3.33
CA PRO A 127 -22.48 8.11 1.99
C PRO A 127 -23.44 9.28 2.01
N LYS A 128 -22.95 10.47 1.65
CA LYS A 128 -23.77 11.67 1.61
C LYS A 128 -24.47 11.73 0.24
N PRO A 129 -25.80 11.74 0.18
CA PRO A 129 -26.51 11.83 -1.09
C PRO A 129 -26.10 13.09 -1.86
N ASP A 130 -25.75 12.91 -3.12
CA ASP A 130 -25.59 14.00 -4.09
C ASP A 130 -26.84 13.99 -4.99
N PRO A 131 -27.61 15.09 -5.07
CA PRO A 131 -28.81 15.16 -5.91
C PRO A 131 -28.54 14.94 -7.40
N ILE A 132 -27.31 15.17 -7.87
CA ILE A 132 -26.92 15.15 -9.28
C ILE A 132 -25.87 14.06 -9.54
N GLY A 133 -25.15 13.61 -8.50
CA GLY A 133 -24.01 12.70 -8.60
C GLY A 133 -24.13 11.39 -7.82
N LEU A 134 -23.04 10.63 -7.83
CA LEU A 134 -22.86 9.50 -6.93
C LEU A 134 -22.43 10.00 -5.54
N PRO A 135 -22.84 9.33 -4.44
CA PRO A 135 -22.47 9.74 -3.10
C PRO A 135 -20.96 9.77 -2.89
N THR A 136 -20.52 10.57 -1.93
CA THR A 136 -19.14 10.53 -1.42
C THR A 136 -19.10 10.06 0.03
N VAL A 137 -18.02 9.37 0.41
CA VAL A 137 -17.81 8.86 1.77
C VAL A 137 -16.32 8.86 2.13
N GLY A 138 -16.01 8.73 3.42
CA GLY A 138 -14.66 8.71 3.95
C GLY A 138 -13.94 10.04 3.68
N TYR A 139 -12.74 9.95 3.10
CA TYR A 139 -11.91 11.09 2.75
C TYR A 139 -11.90 11.30 1.23
N GLY A 140 -13.08 11.56 0.66
CA GLY A 140 -13.24 11.83 -0.78
C GLY A 140 -13.37 10.58 -1.67
N HIS A 141 -13.80 9.43 -1.13
CA HIS A 141 -14.16 8.28 -1.95
C HIS A 141 -15.46 8.59 -2.70
N LEU A 142 -15.41 8.63 -4.03
CA LEU A 142 -16.59 8.70 -4.88
C LEU A 142 -17.15 7.28 -5.06
N CYS A 143 -18.34 7.04 -4.52
CA CYS A 143 -19.01 5.75 -4.66
C CYS A 143 -19.30 5.47 -6.14
N GLN A 144 -19.23 4.20 -6.54
CA GLN A 144 -19.59 3.72 -7.88
C GLN A 144 -21.07 3.36 -7.98
N LYS A 145 -21.74 3.18 -6.84
CA LYS A 145 -23.17 2.86 -6.74
C LYS A 145 -23.87 3.86 -5.84
N LYS A 146 -25.17 4.07 -6.08
CA LYS A 146 -26.00 4.99 -5.27
C LYS A 146 -26.06 4.63 -3.78
N ASN A 147 -25.85 3.36 -3.43
CA ASN A 147 -25.82 2.89 -2.04
C ASN A 147 -24.39 2.63 -1.52
N CYS A 148 -23.36 2.92 -2.32
CA CYS A 148 -21.96 2.69 -1.97
C CYS A 148 -21.63 1.24 -1.56
N ALA A 149 -22.35 0.25 -2.09
CA ALA A 149 -22.24 -1.16 -1.69
C ALA A 149 -20.89 -1.82 -2.01
N GLU A 150 -20.06 -1.20 -2.85
CA GLU A 150 -18.68 -1.60 -3.13
C GLU A 150 -17.73 -1.32 -1.95
N VAL A 151 -18.09 -0.45 -1.02
CA VAL A 151 -17.30 -0.20 0.20
C VAL A 151 -17.49 -1.37 1.16
N LYS A 152 -16.40 -2.13 1.37
CA LYS A 152 -16.38 -3.32 2.24
C LYS A 152 -16.58 -3.05 3.74
N TYR A 153 -16.59 -1.79 4.16
CA TYR A 153 -16.73 -1.38 5.54
C TYR A 153 -18.19 -1.06 5.87
N LYS A 154 -18.62 -1.39 7.09
CA LYS A 154 -19.95 -0.99 7.57
C LYS A 154 -19.97 0.52 7.81
N PHE A 155 -21.09 1.14 7.44
CA PHE A 155 -21.37 2.53 7.77
C PHE A 155 -22.03 2.63 9.17
N PRO A 156 -21.79 3.72 9.93
CA PRO A 156 -20.84 4.80 9.64
C PRO A 156 -19.38 4.31 9.72
N LEU A 157 -18.54 4.81 8.81
CA LEU A 157 -17.09 4.60 8.86
C LEU A 157 -16.55 5.23 10.15
N SER A 158 -15.53 4.60 10.72
CA SER A 158 -14.60 5.24 11.64
C SER A 158 -13.52 5.98 10.84
N GLN A 159 -12.83 6.95 11.45
CA GLN A 159 -11.68 7.59 10.78
C GLN A 159 -10.61 6.57 10.37
N THR A 160 -10.42 5.49 11.14
CA THR A 160 -9.50 4.40 10.82
C THR A 160 -9.91 3.66 9.56
N THR A 161 -11.18 3.24 9.47
CA THR A 161 -11.68 2.53 8.28
C THR A 161 -11.76 3.45 7.05
N ALA A 162 -12.05 4.73 7.24
CA ALA A 162 -11.99 5.73 6.17
C ALA A 162 -10.56 5.99 5.69
N LYS A 163 -9.56 6.00 6.57
CA LYS A 163 -8.14 6.06 6.17
C LYS A 163 -7.71 4.80 5.42
N GLN A 164 -8.22 3.63 5.81
CA GLN A 164 -7.95 2.40 5.08
C GLN A 164 -8.61 2.41 3.68
N LEU A 165 -9.85 2.91 3.57
CA LEU A 165 -10.50 3.13 2.28
C LEU A 165 -9.69 4.11 1.41
N LEU A 166 -9.25 5.23 1.98
CA LEU A 166 -8.39 6.20 1.30
C LEU A 166 -7.07 5.55 0.83
N SER A 167 -6.44 4.73 1.68
CA SER A 167 -5.23 3.99 1.34
C SER A 167 -5.44 3.00 0.18
N ASP A 168 -6.64 2.43 0.06
CA ASP A 168 -7.02 1.55 -1.05
C ASP A 168 -7.34 2.36 -2.34
N ASP A 169 -7.76 3.62 -2.23
CA ASP A 169 -8.02 4.52 -3.37
C ASP A 169 -6.76 5.20 -3.93
N LEU A 170 -5.79 5.51 -3.06
CA LEU A 170 -4.59 6.27 -3.40
C LEU A 170 -3.72 5.67 -4.52
N PRO A 171 -3.61 4.34 -4.71
CA PRO A 171 -2.81 3.74 -5.75
C PRO A 171 -3.08 4.25 -7.17
N LYS A 172 -4.31 4.66 -7.50
CA LYS A 172 -4.60 5.24 -8.83
C LYS A 172 -3.87 6.57 -9.07
N TYR A 173 -3.68 7.36 -8.02
CA TYR A 173 -2.94 8.63 -8.07
C TYR A 173 -1.43 8.38 -8.07
N THR A 174 -0.96 7.42 -7.27
CA THR A 174 0.45 6.98 -7.33
C THR A 174 0.81 6.47 -8.71
N ALA A 175 -0.06 5.68 -9.34
CA ALA A 175 0.13 5.16 -10.68
C ALA A 175 0.15 6.27 -11.74
N CYS A 176 -0.77 7.24 -11.64
CA CYS A 176 -0.74 8.43 -12.49
C CYS A 176 0.61 9.17 -12.39
N LEU A 177 1.06 9.45 -11.16
CA LEU A 177 2.34 10.12 -10.92
C LEU A 177 3.50 9.33 -11.51
N ALA A 178 3.59 8.04 -11.18
CA ALA A 178 4.66 7.16 -11.63
C ALA A 178 4.71 7.02 -13.16
N GLY A 179 3.56 7.05 -13.84
CA GLY A 179 3.46 7.00 -15.30
C GLY A 179 4.07 8.21 -16.03
N TYR A 180 4.31 9.32 -15.33
CA TYR A 180 4.97 10.50 -15.88
C TYR A 180 6.39 10.72 -15.35
N LEU A 181 6.87 9.89 -14.44
CA LEU A 181 8.27 9.90 -14.01
C LEU A 181 9.09 8.94 -14.88
N ASN A 182 10.34 9.29 -15.16
CA ASN A 182 11.28 8.41 -15.85
C ASN A 182 12.17 7.65 -14.84
N SER A 183 12.85 6.61 -15.31
CA SER A 183 13.69 5.73 -14.48
C SER A 183 14.90 6.41 -13.80
N LYS A 184 15.25 7.65 -14.18
CA LYS A 184 16.33 8.41 -13.54
C LYS A 184 15.88 9.07 -12.25
N VAL A 185 14.57 9.32 -12.11
CA VAL A 185 14.00 9.91 -10.89
C VAL A 185 14.13 8.91 -9.76
N LYS A 186 14.62 9.37 -8.61
CA LYS A 186 14.68 8.58 -7.37
C LYS A 186 13.93 9.32 -6.27
N LEU A 187 12.93 8.66 -5.70
CA LEU A 187 12.14 9.20 -4.60
C LEU A 187 12.11 8.20 -3.44
N ASN A 188 12.26 8.70 -2.22
CA ASN A 188 11.94 7.92 -1.03
C ASN A 188 10.41 7.87 -0.78
N ASP A 189 9.99 7.06 0.18
CA ASP A 189 8.57 6.86 0.50
C ASP A 189 7.84 8.14 0.94
N ASN A 190 8.47 9.02 1.71
CA ASN A 190 7.91 10.33 2.08
C ASN A 190 7.75 11.27 0.87
N GLN A 191 8.72 11.26 -0.04
CA GLN A 191 8.68 12.05 -1.26
C GLN A 191 7.57 11.58 -2.21
N LEU A 192 7.46 10.26 -2.42
CA LEU A 192 6.37 9.68 -3.23
C LEU A 192 5.01 9.94 -2.57
N ALA A 193 4.91 9.80 -1.25
CA ALA A 193 3.70 10.08 -0.49
C ALA A 193 3.22 11.53 -0.63
N ALA A 194 4.13 12.51 -0.47
CA ALA A 194 3.81 13.92 -0.61
C ALA A 194 3.36 14.28 -2.04
N LEU A 195 4.03 13.75 -3.07
CA LEU A 195 3.61 13.98 -4.46
C LEU A 195 2.31 13.25 -4.81
N THR A 196 2.02 12.12 -4.17
CA THR A 196 0.72 11.44 -4.31
C THR A 196 -0.41 12.27 -3.69
N SER A 197 -0.18 12.91 -2.53
CA SER A 197 -1.13 13.88 -1.95
C SER A 197 -1.41 15.06 -2.88
N TRP A 198 -0.34 15.60 -3.46
CA TRP A 198 -0.46 16.67 -4.45
C TRP A 198 -1.25 16.20 -5.68
N THR A 199 -0.96 15.00 -6.20
CA THR A 199 -1.65 14.38 -7.34
C THR A 199 -3.13 14.15 -7.06
N PHE A 200 -3.50 13.69 -5.86
CA PHE A 200 -4.89 13.56 -5.42
C PHE A 200 -5.63 14.90 -5.52
N ASN A 201 -4.97 15.99 -5.10
CA ASN A 201 -5.59 17.31 -5.06
C ASN A 201 -5.73 17.98 -6.43
N VAL A 202 -4.69 17.91 -7.26
CA VAL A 202 -4.66 18.65 -8.54
C VAL A 202 -5.14 17.80 -9.71
N GLY A 203 -5.20 16.48 -9.56
CA GLY A 203 -5.61 15.55 -10.59
C GLY A 203 -4.52 15.25 -11.63
N CYS A 204 -4.72 14.13 -12.32
CA CYS A 204 -3.71 13.53 -13.19
C CYS A 204 -3.30 14.40 -14.40
N GLY A 205 -4.27 15.10 -15.01
CA GLY A 205 -4.01 15.97 -16.16
C GLY A 205 -3.06 17.13 -15.84
N ASN A 206 -3.18 17.69 -14.64
CA ASN A 206 -2.29 18.75 -14.15
C ASN A 206 -0.89 18.23 -13.84
N VAL A 207 -0.78 17.02 -13.28
CA VAL A 207 0.52 16.37 -13.01
C VAL A 207 1.29 16.16 -14.31
N LYS A 208 0.65 15.59 -15.34
CA LYS A 208 1.23 15.29 -16.66
C LYS A 208 2.01 16.47 -17.26
N THR A 209 1.45 17.67 -17.18
CA THR A 209 1.96 18.86 -17.89
C THR A 209 2.84 19.76 -17.02
N SER A 210 2.94 19.46 -15.71
CA SER A 210 3.59 20.31 -14.72
C SER A 210 5.09 20.50 -14.94
N THR A 211 5.58 21.69 -14.60
CA THR A 211 7.02 21.99 -14.51
C THR A 211 7.71 21.11 -13.46
N LEU A 212 7.01 20.77 -12.38
CA LEU A 212 7.48 19.84 -11.34
C LEU A 212 7.95 18.52 -11.96
N ILE A 213 7.11 17.83 -12.72
CA ILE A 213 7.45 16.55 -13.35
C ILE A 213 8.56 16.71 -14.39
N LYS A 214 8.51 17.77 -15.21
CA LYS A 214 9.57 18.08 -16.19
C LYS A 214 10.94 18.21 -15.53
N ARG A 215 11.02 18.92 -14.40
CA ARG A 215 12.26 19.12 -13.65
C ARG A 215 12.76 17.85 -12.98
N LEU A 216 11.88 17.07 -12.36
CA LEU A 216 12.25 15.76 -11.82
C LEU A 216 12.84 14.86 -12.91
N ASN A 217 12.19 14.76 -14.07
CA ASN A 217 12.65 13.94 -15.19
C ASN A 217 13.97 14.44 -15.82
N LYS A 218 14.25 15.74 -15.73
CA LYS A 218 15.54 16.33 -16.10
C LYS A 218 16.68 15.91 -15.16
N GLY A 219 16.35 15.44 -13.96
CA GLY A 219 17.32 15.06 -12.94
C GLY A 219 17.65 16.18 -11.96
N ASP A 220 16.86 17.27 -11.93
CA ASP A 220 17.00 18.31 -10.92
C ASP A 220 16.80 17.71 -9.51
N ASN A 221 17.48 18.26 -8.50
CA ASN A 221 17.37 17.79 -7.13
C ASN A 221 15.89 17.77 -6.63
N PRO A 222 15.35 16.62 -6.20
CA PRO A 222 13.93 16.52 -5.85
C PRO A 222 13.47 17.49 -4.75
N ASN A 223 14.30 17.73 -3.72
CA ASN A 223 13.96 18.65 -2.63
C ASN A 223 13.89 20.10 -3.10
N THR A 224 14.80 20.50 -4.01
CA THR A 224 14.76 21.81 -4.66
C THR A 224 13.51 21.97 -5.52
N VAL A 225 13.22 20.97 -6.36
CA VAL A 225 12.03 20.97 -7.24
C VAL A 225 10.74 21.07 -6.42
N ALA A 226 10.56 20.23 -5.40
CA ALA A 226 9.37 20.26 -4.55
C ALA A 226 9.20 21.63 -3.86
N SER A 227 10.28 22.22 -3.37
CA SER A 227 10.24 23.53 -2.69
C SER A 227 9.84 24.68 -3.61
N GLN A 228 10.25 24.64 -4.87
CA GLN A 228 10.03 25.73 -5.82
C GLN A 228 8.72 25.57 -6.59
N GLU A 229 8.31 24.33 -6.89
CA GLU A 229 7.18 24.08 -7.79
C GLU A 229 5.84 23.88 -7.07
N LEU A 230 5.82 23.20 -5.91
CA LEU A 230 4.57 22.97 -5.18
C LEU A 230 3.86 24.28 -4.77
N PRO A 231 4.54 25.37 -4.34
CA PRO A 231 3.88 26.62 -3.98
C PRO A 231 3.07 27.28 -5.11
N ASN A 232 3.31 26.91 -6.38
CA ASN A 232 2.57 27.44 -7.53
C ASN A 232 1.15 26.85 -7.62
N TRP A 233 0.90 25.69 -7.01
CA TRP A 233 -0.38 24.99 -7.00
C TRP A 233 -1.26 25.42 -5.82
N ARG A 234 -1.48 26.74 -5.70
CA ARG A 234 -2.19 27.38 -4.59
C ARG A 234 -3.48 28.11 -4.99
N LYS A 235 -3.91 27.98 -6.23
CA LYS A 235 -5.06 28.72 -6.78
C LYS A 235 -6.26 27.81 -7.06
N ALA A 236 -7.47 28.33 -6.85
CA ALA A 236 -8.73 27.76 -7.32
C ALA A 236 -9.62 28.90 -7.85
N GLY A 237 -10.29 28.70 -8.98
CA GLY A 237 -11.08 29.76 -9.62
C GLY A 237 -10.27 31.04 -9.91
N GLY A 238 -8.98 30.89 -10.26
CA GLY A 238 -8.05 32.01 -10.51
C GLY A 238 -7.52 32.73 -9.26
N LYS A 239 -8.08 32.50 -8.07
CA LYS A 239 -7.70 33.17 -6.81
C LYS A 239 -6.78 32.29 -5.97
N VAL A 240 -5.84 32.92 -5.24
CA VAL A 240 -5.01 32.21 -4.26
C VAL A 240 -5.88 31.79 -3.08
N MET A 241 -5.80 30.53 -2.69
CA MET A 241 -6.53 29.96 -1.57
C MET A 241 -5.58 29.66 -0.43
N GLN A 242 -5.83 30.24 0.75
CA GLN A 242 -4.96 30.03 1.92
C GLN A 242 -4.89 28.55 2.34
N GLY A 243 -5.99 27.81 2.21
CA GLY A 243 -6.01 26.36 2.45
C GLY A 243 -5.03 25.60 1.54
N LEU A 244 -4.97 25.96 0.26
CA LEU A 244 -4.01 25.35 -0.67
C LEU A 244 -2.56 25.77 -0.35
N VAL A 245 -2.33 27.03 0.03
CA VAL A 245 -1.00 27.47 0.50
C VAL A 245 -0.52 26.60 1.67
N ASN A 246 -1.38 26.37 2.65
CA ASN A 246 -1.04 25.56 3.82
C ASN A 246 -0.85 24.08 3.45
N ARG A 247 -1.67 23.55 2.53
CA ARG A 247 -1.52 22.18 2.00
C ARG A 247 -0.17 21.98 1.31
N ARG A 248 0.24 22.89 0.42
CA ARG A 248 1.53 22.81 -0.26
C ARG A 248 2.70 22.87 0.74
N LYS A 249 2.61 23.70 1.79
CA LYS A 249 3.61 23.72 2.87
C LYS A 249 3.70 22.39 3.60
N ALA A 250 2.58 21.76 3.92
CA ALA A 250 2.55 20.45 4.58
C ALA A 250 3.12 19.33 3.68
N GLU A 251 2.79 19.34 2.39
CA GLU A 251 3.37 18.42 1.40
C GLU A 251 4.89 18.59 1.28
N ILE A 252 5.40 19.83 1.20
CA ILE A 252 6.84 20.11 1.18
C ILE A 252 7.50 19.63 2.49
N LYS A 253 6.85 19.82 3.63
CA LYS A 253 7.36 19.35 4.93
C LYS A 253 7.53 17.84 4.95
N LEU A 254 6.51 17.08 4.51
CA LEU A 254 6.61 15.62 4.40
C LEU A 254 7.69 15.24 3.39
N PHE A 255 7.70 15.87 2.21
CA PHE A 255 8.66 15.59 1.14
C PHE A 255 10.12 15.74 1.59
N LYS A 256 10.42 16.76 2.42
CA LYS A 256 11.75 17.00 2.98
C LYS A 256 12.12 16.12 4.16
N THR A 257 11.16 15.37 4.72
CA THR A 257 11.44 14.45 5.83
C THR A 257 12.25 13.27 5.30
N ALA A 258 13.48 13.13 5.80
CA ALA A 258 14.38 12.07 5.37
C ALA A 258 13.78 10.67 5.62
N SER A 259 14.04 9.76 4.68
CA SER A 259 13.70 8.35 4.80
C SER A 259 14.68 7.54 3.98
N SER A 260 15.07 6.37 4.50
CA SER A 260 15.94 5.41 3.83
C SER A 260 15.19 4.46 2.89
N LYS A 261 13.85 4.47 2.89
CA LYS A 261 13.03 3.59 2.07
C LYS A 261 12.83 4.18 0.68
N GLN A 262 13.40 3.55 -0.34
CA GLN A 262 13.18 3.96 -1.73
C GLN A 262 11.79 3.52 -2.19
N ALA A 263 11.05 4.43 -2.82
CA ALA A 263 9.70 4.14 -3.31
C ALA A 263 9.55 4.27 -4.83
N TYR A 264 10.48 4.94 -5.51
CA TYR A 264 10.53 5.04 -6.97
C TYR A 264 12.01 5.12 -7.43
N PRO A 265 12.42 4.43 -8.52
CA PRO A 265 11.63 3.62 -9.46
C PRO A 265 11.57 2.14 -9.06
N LYS A 266 11.88 1.81 -7.81
CA LYS A 266 11.71 0.47 -7.25
C LYS A 266 11.27 0.63 -5.82
N CYS A 267 10.26 -0.15 -5.44
CA CYS A 267 9.80 -0.22 -4.08
C CYS A 267 10.77 -1.08 -3.27
N GLN A 268 11.38 -0.50 -2.23
CA GLN A 268 12.31 -1.17 -1.34
C GLN A 268 11.82 -1.10 0.11
#